data_AF-A0A5S3V3C6-F1
#
_entry.id   AF-A0A5S3V3C6-F1
#
_cell.length_a   1.000
_cell.length_b   1.000
_cell.length_c   1.000
_cell.angle_alpha   90.00
_cell.angle_beta   90.00
_cell.angle_gamma   90.00
#
_symmetry.space_group_name_H-M   'P 1'
#
loop_
_entity.id
_entity.type
_entity.pdbx_description
1 polymer ?
#
loop_
_entity_poly.entity_id
_entity_poly.type
_entity_poly.pdbx_seq_one_letter_code
_entity_poly.pdbx_strand_id
1 'polypeptide(L)'
;MKYQVIGLAVLTGLALTGCEESQHHTQAVELIASQSAHKAAPYKPGDNIPATAYMEHDEVYNPESVIPPQCYTKTDGVNNPCYACHQSYQQEPKRPNAMRDGHLQGVYEFSDLGLKNHWKNLFVDRTDLIAGVPDKEIMAWINQDNYTPFIEKLKQDKQWRGEITPLENLAYPEKAFDEMGFARDGSGWVAFNYKPFPSTFWPTNGSTGDVMIRLPEAFRSKGGVYNQDVYLANLSLVELALKGLDKISTPLISEQRIGQDLNGDNQLTKISEITRQSHYVGDATDALAHMLYPQETEFLHTVRYIGVDENGGIYNAPRMKEVRYMKKHRFKTRQSLNSSYHREEKEKEFENLPQTLYLGDQGINNTFGWTINGYIEDKQGNLRPQHKQELAFCNGCHKTIGSTYDQTFSFARKVEGARGWGYINLKEMKDVPNKGETLGEFLTYMNRVGGGDEFRQNREMLQKWFKADGTVDKEKVESAENLYELITPSKERALALNKAYRTIVEEQSYLFGRDATLVEASNVLQQVDDSQAPLKAENQHQWDMQLDWVSSDR
;
A
#
# COMPACT_ATOMS: atom_id res chain seq x y z
N MET A 1 61.80 44.85 16.63
CA MET A 1 60.81 45.41 17.58
C MET A 1 59.87 44.26 17.93
N LYS A 2 59.79 43.70 19.15
CA LYS A 2 59.56 44.30 20.50
C LYS A 2 58.31 45.19 20.48
N TYR A 3 57.29 44.97 21.32
CA TYR A 3 57.37 44.78 22.78
C TYR A 3 56.65 43.56 23.40
N GLN A 4 57.07 43.23 24.63
CA GLN A 4 56.45 42.30 25.59
C GLN A 4 55.90 43.08 26.79
N VAL A 5 54.88 42.55 27.49
CA VAL A 5 54.60 42.70 28.95
C VAL A 5 53.78 41.43 29.34
N ILE A 6 54.25 40.41 30.06
CA ILE A 6 54.64 40.26 31.50
C ILE A 6 53.45 40.41 32.47
N GLY A 7 52.86 39.30 32.94
CA GLY A 7 52.96 38.86 34.36
C GLY A 7 51.61 39.04 35.08
N LEU A 8 51.26 38.40 36.21
CA LEU A 8 51.93 37.40 37.07
C LEU A 8 50.82 36.62 37.83
N ALA A 9 51.06 35.37 38.24
CA ALA A 9 50.10 34.59 39.04
C ALA A 9 50.29 34.78 40.56
N VAL A 10 49.20 34.69 41.34
CA VAL A 10 49.23 34.48 42.80
C VAL A 10 48.16 33.46 43.19
N LEU A 11 48.58 32.42 43.92
CA LEU A 11 47.73 31.46 44.62
C LEU A 11 47.50 31.93 46.07
N THR A 12 46.29 31.82 46.59
CA THR A 12 46.05 31.71 48.05
C THR A 12 44.77 30.93 48.31
N GLY A 13 44.89 29.80 49.01
CA GLY A 13 43.74 29.07 49.55
C GLY A 13 43.39 29.55 50.95
N LEU A 14 42.18 29.21 51.41
CA LEU A 14 41.75 29.37 52.80
C LEU A 14 40.82 28.21 53.18
N ALA A 15 41.00 27.70 54.39
CA ALA A 15 40.39 26.46 54.88
C ALA A 15 39.11 26.71 55.70
N LEU A 16 38.40 25.61 55.96
CA LEU A 16 37.15 25.52 56.71
C LEU A 16 37.28 25.94 58.19
N THR A 17 36.24 26.60 58.70
CA THR A 17 35.78 26.54 60.10
C THR A 17 34.26 26.61 60.10
N GLY A 18 33.57 25.84 60.95
CA GLY A 18 32.11 25.89 61.07
C GLY A 18 31.61 25.85 62.52
N CYS A 19 30.33 26.18 62.69
CA CYS A 19 29.36 25.88 63.77
C CYS A 19 27.96 25.98 63.11
N GLU A 20 27.01 25.04 63.24
CA GLU A 20 26.01 24.93 64.35
C GLU A 20 25.32 26.28 64.68
N GLU A 21 24.00 26.47 64.65
CA GLU A 21 22.80 25.63 64.85
C GLU A 21 21.64 25.99 63.86
N SER A 22 20.48 25.31 63.73
CA SER A 22 20.08 23.89 63.96
C SER A 22 18.65 23.59 63.40
N GLN A 23 18.19 22.33 63.57
CA GLN A 23 16.79 21.82 63.61
C GLN A 23 15.65 22.53 62.83
N HIS A 24 15.36 22.10 61.59
CA HIS A 24 13.99 22.05 61.02
C HIS A 24 13.87 21.21 59.72
N HIS A 25 14.60 20.09 59.59
CA HIS A 25 14.60 19.26 58.36
C HIS A 25 14.53 17.73 58.61
N THR A 26 13.45 17.26 59.25
CA THR A 26 13.25 15.80 59.47
C THR A 26 11.80 15.30 59.42
N GLN A 27 10.87 16.05 58.79
CA GLN A 27 9.50 15.56 58.53
C GLN A 27 9.01 15.74 57.08
N ALA A 28 9.73 16.48 56.24
CA ALA A 28 9.34 16.71 54.84
C ALA A 28 9.86 15.64 53.85
N VAL A 29 10.78 14.76 54.28
CA VAL A 29 11.46 13.81 53.38
C VAL A 29 10.81 12.41 53.37
N GLU A 30 10.19 11.98 54.47
CA GLU A 30 9.53 10.66 54.55
C GLU A 30 8.13 10.61 53.89
N LEU A 31 7.51 11.77 53.63
CA LEU A 31 6.20 11.88 52.98
C LEU A 31 6.23 11.86 51.44
N ILE A 32 7.41 11.96 50.82
CA ILE A 32 7.58 11.83 49.36
C ILE A 32 8.08 10.41 49.00
N ALA A 33 8.74 9.72 49.93
CA ALA A 33 9.26 8.36 49.73
C ALA A 33 8.19 7.24 49.77
N SER A 34 6.93 7.55 50.08
CA SER A 34 5.86 6.56 50.30
C SER A 34 4.75 6.51 49.23
N GLN A 35 4.89 7.24 48.11
CA GLN A 35 3.96 7.16 46.97
C GLN A 35 4.57 6.72 45.63
N SER A 36 5.86 6.36 45.58
CA SER A 36 6.39 5.52 44.50
C SER A 36 6.09 4.04 44.79
N ALA A 37 4.80 3.69 44.79
CA ALA A 37 4.43 2.29 44.63
C ALA A 37 5.00 1.83 43.28
N HIS A 38 6.09 1.06 43.31
CA HIS A 38 6.56 0.31 42.16
C HIS A 38 5.45 -0.67 41.76
N LYS A 39 4.50 -0.19 40.94
CA LYS A 39 3.62 -1.05 40.17
C LYS A 39 4.56 -1.94 39.36
N ALA A 40 4.57 -3.23 39.67
CA ALA A 40 5.26 -4.20 38.84
C ALA A 40 4.78 -4.00 37.39
N ALA A 41 5.70 -3.99 36.43
CA ALA A 41 5.35 -3.86 35.04
C ALA A 41 4.28 -4.94 34.70
N PRO A 42 3.17 -4.59 34.02
CA PRO A 42 2.07 -5.52 33.77
C PRO A 42 2.51 -6.70 32.89
N TYR A 43 3.63 -6.54 32.17
CA TYR A 43 4.27 -7.54 31.34
C TYR A 43 5.77 -7.63 31.68
N LYS A 44 6.36 -8.79 31.44
CA LYS A 44 7.79 -9.11 31.57
C LYS A 44 8.37 -9.50 30.21
N PRO A 45 9.70 -9.37 30.01
CA PRO A 45 10.36 -9.94 28.84
C PRO A 45 10.09 -11.44 28.71
N GLY A 46 9.51 -11.86 27.58
CA GLY A 46 9.08 -13.24 27.33
C GLY A 46 7.57 -13.48 27.43
N ASP A 47 6.79 -12.55 27.99
CA ASP A 47 5.32 -12.64 27.98
C ASP A 47 4.77 -12.48 26.56
N ASN A 48 3.60 -13.09 26.29
CA ASN A 48 2.86 -12.83 25.05
C ASN A 48 2.10 -11.49 25.14
N ILE A 49 2.84 -10.39 25.00
CA ILE A 49 2.31 -9.02 25.07
C ILE A 49 1.36 -8.78 23.89
N PRO A 50 0.10 -8.36 24.12
CA PRO A 50 -0.86 -8.06 23.04
C PRO A 50 -0.50 -6.76 22.33
N ALA A 51 -0.89 -6.63 21.06
CA ALA A 51 -0.63 -5.44 20.25
C ALA A 51 -1.20 -4.14 20.87
N THR A 52 -2.35 -4.23 21.56
CA THR A 52 -2.95 -3.07 22.22
C THR A 52 -2.08 -2.50 23.33
N ALA A 53 -1.33 -3.34 24.07
CA ALA A 53 -0.44 -2.85 25.13
C ALA A 53 0.70 -1.98 24.60
N TYR A 54 1.23 -2.29 23.41
CA TYR A 54 2.23 -1.43 22.74
C TYR A 54 1.62 -0.06 22.38
N MET A 55 0.37 -0.02 21.92
CA MET A 55 -0.34 1.24 21.61
C MET A 55 -0.72 2.02 22.88
N GLU A 56 -1.16 1.35 23.94
CA GLU A 56 -1.56 1.93 25.23
C GLU A 56 -0.37 2.56 25.99
N HIS A 57 0.83 2.03 25.80
CA HIS A 57 2.07 2.51 26.44
C HIS A 57 2.98 3.35 25.53
N ASP A 58 2.56 3.61 24.27
CA ASP A 58 3.35 4.27 23.21
C ASP A 58 4.70 3.60 22.88
N GLU A 59 4.80 2.29 23.11
CA GLU A 59 6.01 1.49 22.89
C GLU A 59 6.10 1.00 21.44
N VAL A 60 7.29 1.09 20.83
CA VAL A 60 7.51 0.64 19.44
C VAL A 60 7.70 -0.87 19.40
N TYR A 61 6.76 -1.58 18.75
CA TYR A 61 6.83 -3.02 18.57
C TYR A 61 7.78 -3.43 17.43
N ASN A 62 7.54 -2.91 16.23
CA ASN A 62 8.34 -3.17 15.04
C ASN A 62 8.90 -1.85 14.48
N PRO A 63 10.15 -1.49 14.79
CA PRO A 63 10.78 -0.26 14.31
C PRO A 63 11.05 -0.28 12.80
N GLU A 64 11.08 -1.47 12.18
CA GLU A 64 11.23 -1.64 10.73
C GLU A 64 9.95 -2.19 10.08
N SER A 65 8.78 -1.72 10.54
CA SER A 65 7.47 -2.05 9.96
C SER A 65 7.31 -1.65 8.48
N VAL A 66 8.25 -0.89 7.93
CA VAL A 66 8.38 -0.65 6.48
C VAL A 66 8.87 -1.86 5.69
N ILE A 67 9.41 -2.91 6.34
CA ILE A 67 9.82 -4.17 5.71
C ILE A 67 8.62 -5.12 5.73
N PRO A 68 7.89 -5.32 4.61
CA PRO A 68 6.66 -6.11 4.61
C PRO A 68 6.91 -7.60 4.90
N PRO A 69 5.90 -8.36 5.36
CA PRO A 69 6.04 -9.79 5.67
C PRO A 69 6.55 -10.61 4.48
N GLN A 70 6.23 -10.20 3.25
CA GLN A 70 6.67 -10.81 2.00
C GLN A 70 8.21 -10.88 1.88
N CYS A 71 8.95 -9.92 2.44
CA CYS A 71 10.42 -9.90 2.40
C CYS A 71 11.07 -11.06 3.19
N TYR A 72 10.33 -11.69 4.11
CA TYR A 72 10.79 -12.83 4.89
C TYR A 72 10.51 -14.18 4.21
N THR A 73 10.03 -14.21 2.97
CA THR A 73 9.84 -15.47 2.23
C THR A 73 11.14 -16.29 2.14
N LYS A 74 11.03 -17.62 2.25
CA LYS A 74 12.14 -18.55 1.97
C LYS A 74 12.29 -18.70 0.47
N THR A 75 13.34 -18.14 -0.12
CA THR A 75 13.57 -18.29 -1.57
C THR A 75 14.09 -19.70 -1.94
N ASP A 76 14.74 -20.39 -1.01
CA ASP A 76 15.43 -21.68 -1.23
C ASP A 76 16.42 -21.64 -2.42
N GLY A 77 16.93 -20.45 -2.75
CA GLY A 77 17.78 -20.21 -3.92
C GLY A 77 17.05 -20.27 -5.29
N VAL A 78 15.75 -20.54 -5.33
CA VAL A 78 14.98 -20.83 -6.55
C VAL A 78 13.71 -19.98 -6.70
N ASN A 79 12.91 -19.86 -5.65
CA ASN A 79 11.61 -19.19 -5.67
C ASN A 79 11.78 -17.67 -5.48
N ASN A 80 11.38 -16.86 -6.47
CA ASN A 80 11.51 -15.41 -6.44
C ASN A 80 10.14 -14.71 -6.49
N PRO A 81 9.57 -14.30 -5.35
CA PRO A 81 8.50 -13.30 -5.31
C PRO A 81 9.03 -11.86 -5.24
N CYS A 82 10.29 -11.66 -4.86
CA CYS A 82 10.91 -10.37 -4.61
C CYS A 82 11.01 -9.46 -5.85
N TYR A 83 11.05 -10.05 -7.06
CA TYR A 83 11.10 -9.28 -8.32
C TYR A 83 9.91 -8.35 -8.53
N ALA A 84 8.75 -8.63 -7.94
CA ALA A 84 7.57 -7.75 -8.07
C ALA A 84 7.75 -6.39 -7.34
N CYS A 85 8.72 -6.29 -6.43
CA CYS A 85 9.03 -5.08 -5.66
C CYS A 85 10.38 -4.47 -6.07
N HIS A 86 11.43 -5.28 -6.14
CA HIS A 86 12.81 -4.83 -6.28
C HIS A 86 13.29 -4.85 -7.74
N GLN A 87 13.57 -3.68 -8.31
CA GLN A 87 13.84 -3.50 -9.76
C GLN A 87 14.86 -2.37 -10.02
N SER A 88 15.63 -2.48 -11.11
CA SER A 88 16.76 -1.59 -11.40
C SER A 88 16.79 -1.10 -12.84
N TYR A 89 16.11 0.01 -13.11
CA TYR A 89 15.91 0.58 -14.46
C TYR A 89 17.10 1.41 -14.98
N GLN A 90 18.33 0.90 -14.87
CA GLN A 90 19.55 1.64 -15.25
C GLN A 90 19.59 2.06 -16.73
N GLN A 91 18.87 1.35 -17.60
CA GLN A 91 18.78 1.63 -19.04
C GLN A 91 17.72 2.69 -19.39
N GLU A 92 16.90 3.14 -18.43
CA GLU A 92 15.87 4.16 -18.60
C GLU A 92 16.22 5.47 -17.86
N PRO A 93 17.20 6.26 -18.32
CA PRO A 93 17.65 7.46 -17.61
C PRO A 93 16.57 8.53 -17.45
N LYS A 94 15.46 8.44 -18.19
CA LYS A 94 14.29 9.34 -18.08
C LYS A 94 13.29 8.95 -16.98
N ARG A 95 13.36 7.73 -16.43
CA ARG A 95 12.45 7.23 -15.39
C ARG A 95 12.54 8.13 -14.13
N PRO A 96 11.40 8.52 -13.51
CA PRO A 96 11.41 9.31 -12.27
C PRO A 96 11.79 8.50 -11.03
N ASN A 97 11.39 7.22 -10.97
CA ASN A 97 11.87 6.29 -9.96
C ASN A 97 13.32 5.91 -10.29
N ALA A 98 14.25 6.32 -9.42
CA ALA A 98 15.68 6.13 -9.58
C ALA A 98 16.26 5.09 -8.59
N MET A 99 15.39 4.35 -7.88
CA MET A 99 15.80 3.26 -6.99
C MET A 99 16.52 2.16 -7.78
N ARG A 100 17.50 1.50 -7.15
CA ARG A 100 18.37 0.49 -7.76
C ARG A 100 18.43 -0.78 -6.91
N ASP A 101 17.28 -1.15 -6.37
CA ASP A 101 17.14 -2.21 -5.37
C ASP A 101 17.04 -3.62 -5.97
N GLY A 102 17.04 -3.78 -7.30
CA GLY A 102 16.95 -5.10 -7.95
C GLY A 102 18.00 -6.14 -7.52
N HIS A 103 19.12 -5.72 -6.92
CA HIS A 103 20.09 -6.63 -6.30
C HIS A 103 19.54 -7.34 -5.05
N LEU A 104 18.59 -6.74 -4.32
CA LEU A 104 17.91 -7.32 -3.15
C LEU A 104 17.02 -8.51 -3.51
N GLN A 105 16.82 -8.83 -4.79
CA GLN A 105 16.30 -10.14 -5.16
C GLN A 105 17.27 -11.27 -4.76
N GLY A 106 18.58 -11.02 -4.84
CA GLY A 106 19.65 -11.99 -4.60
C GLY A 106 20.14 -12.10 -3.15
N VAL A 107 19.93 -11.08 -2.32
CA VAL A 107 20.56 -10.94 -1.01
C VAL A 107 19.59 -10.40 0.06
N TYR A 108 19.70 -10.90 1.29
CA TYR A 108 18.95 -10.40 2.43
C TYR A 108 19.75 -9.30 3.16
N GLU A 109 19.78 -8.08 2.63
CA GLU A 109 20.41 -6.91 3.28
C GLU A 109 19.46 -6.22 4.29
N PHE A 110 19.25 -6.86 5.43
CA PHE A 110 18.43 -6.34 6.54
C PHE A 110 19.31 -5.66 7.59
N SER A 111 18.76 -4.75 8.39
CA SER A 111 19.44 -4.28 9.62
C SER A 111 19.44 -5.38 10.68
N ASP A 112 20.26 -5.24 11.73
CA ASP A 112 20.25 -6.13 12.91
C ASP A 112 18.83 -6.36 13.50
N LEU A 113 17.96 -5.34 13.44
CA LEU A 113 16.59 -5.43 13.92
C LEU A 113 15.68 -6.19 12.95
N GLY A 114 15.92 -6.02 11.65
CA GLY A 114 15.20 -6.66 10.55
C GLY A 114 15.62 -8.11 10.30
N LEU A 115 16.79 -8.55 10.79
CA LEU A 115 17.14 -9.97 10.76
C LEU A 115 16.09 -10.84 11.49
N LYS A 116 15.33 -10.28 12.43
CA LYS A 116 14.21 -10.95 13.08
C LYS A 116 12.88 -10.60 12.41
N ASN A 117 12.08 -11.61 12.08
CA ASN A 117 10.71 -11.40 11.62
C ASN A 117 9.79 -11.04 12.79
N HIS A 118 9.21 -9.82 12.76
CA HIS A 118 8.26 -9.33 13.76
C HIS A 118 6.79 -9.58 13.40
N TRP A 119 6.49 -10.18 12.25
CA TRP A 119 5.13 -10.40 11.77
C TRP A 119 4.49 -11.65 12.39
N LYS A 120 4.26 -11.64 13.72
CA LYS A 120 3.74 -12.80 14.47
C LYS A 120 2.45 -13.40 13.89
N ASN A 121 1.58 -12.61 13.25
CA ASN A 121 0.29 -13.09 12.75
C ASN A 121 0.42 -14.15 11.63
N LEU A 122 1.57 -14.24 10.96
CA LEU A 122 1.92 -15.31 10.02
C LEU A 122 2.07 -16.69 10.71
N PHE A 123 2.42 -16.70 11.99
CA PHE A 123 2.76 -17.89 12.79
C PHE A 123 1.65 -18.25 13.78
N VAL A 124 0.39 -17.92 13.45
CA VAL A 124 -0.78 -18.29 14.25
C VAL A 124 -1.66 -19.22 13.43
N ASP A 125 -1.83 -20.46 13.89
CA ASP A 125 -2.88 -21.33 13.38
C ASP A 125 -4.25 -20.84 13.88
N ARG A 126 -5.19 -20.62 12.96
CA ARG A 126 -6.52 -20.10 13.25
C ARG A 126 -7.61 -21.16 13.12
N THR A 127 -7.27 -22.40 12.78
CA THR A 127 -8.22 -23.49 12.50
C THR A 127 -9.22 -23.68 13.65
N ASP A 128 -8.73 -23.82 14.88
CA ASP A 128 -9.59 -23.99 16.07
C ASP A 128 -10.36 -22.71 16.42
N LEU A 129 -9.76 -21.54 16.21
CA LEU A 129 -10.40 -20.24 16.46
C LEU A 129 -11.59 -19.99 15.54
N ILE A 130 -11.53 -20.43 14.27
CA ILE A 130 -12.60 -20.23 13.28
C ILE A 130 -13.60 -21.38 13.21
N ALA A 131 -13.27 -22.57 13.73
CA ALA A 131 -14.12 -23.76 13.65
C ALA A 131 -15.49 -23.56 14.32
N GLY A 132 -15.54 -22.78 15.41
CA GLY A 132 -16.78 -22.46 16.12
C GLY A 132 -17.64 -21.36 15.49
N VAL A 133 -17.12 -20.60 14.51
CA VAL A 133 -17.82 -19.43 13.94
C VAL A 133 -18.76 -19.87 12.80
N PRO A 134 -20.09 -19.69 12.92
CA PRO A 134 -21.04 -20.10 11.88
C PRO A 134 -20.90 -19.27 10.60
N ASP A 135 -21.08 -19.89 9.43
CA ASP A 135 -21.02 -19.19 8.14
C ASP A 135 -22.03 -18.05 8.03
N LYS A 136 -23.24 -18.24 8.56
CA LYS A 136 -24.27 -17.20 8.64
C LYS A 136 -23.83 -15.97 9.44
N GLU A 137 -22.95 -16.14 10.43
CA GLU A 137 -22.48 -15.05 11.29
C GLU A 137 -21.41 -14.23 10.57
N ILE A 138 -20.43 -14.87 9.95
CA ILE A 138 -19.44 -14.14 9.14
C ILE A 138 -20.08 -13.51 7.90
N MET A 139 -21.08 -14.15 7.28
CA MET A 139 -21.86 -13.54 6.20
C MET A 139 -22.67 -12.33 6.66
N ALA A 140 -23.25 -12.35 7.86
CA ALA A 140 -23.91 -11.19 8.44
C ALA A 140 -22.92 -10.08 8.85
N TRP A 141 -21.69 -10.43 9.21
CA TRP A 141 -20.61 -9.48 9.51
C TRP A 141 -20.18 -8.71 8.25
N ILE A 142 -19.80 -9.41 7.18
CA ILE A 142 -19.20 -8.80 5.98
C ILE A 142 -20.19 -7.96 5.15
N ASN A 143 -21.50 -8.12 5.36
CA ASN A 143 -22.54 -7.36 4.67
C ASN A 143 -22.94 -6.05 5.38
N GLN A 144 -22.19 -5.62 6.40
CA GLN A 144 -22.43 -4.37 7.12
C GLN A 144 -21.64 -3.21 6.53
N ASP A 145 -22.28 -2.06 6.33
CA ASP A 145 -21.59 -0.81 6.02
C ASP A 145 -20.94 -0.24 7.28
N ASN A 146 -19.60 -0.23 7.29
CA ASN A 146 -18.79 0.42 8.33
C ASN A 146 -18.10 1.71 7.84
N TYR A 147 -18.38 2.14 6.60
CA TYR A 147 -17.80 3.33 5.98
C TYR A 147 -18.67 4.57 6.17
N THR A 148 -19.98 4.49 5.89
CA THR A 148 -20.89 5.63 6.04
C THR A 148 -20.92 6.14 7.50
N PRO A 149 -21.04 5.29 8.54
CA PRO A 149 -20.99 5.75 9.93
C PRO A 149 -19.64 6.38 10.32
N PHE A 150 -18.55 5.89 9.73
CA PHE A 150 -17.20 6.41 9.95
C PHE A 150 -17.01 7.81 9.35
N ILE A 151 -17.45 8.03 8.11
CA ILE A 151 -17.41 9.34 7.45
C ILE A 151 -18.27 10.36 8.23
N GLU A 152 -19.45 9.99 8.71
CA GLU A 152 -20.27 10.88 9.53
C GLU A 152 -19.64 11.18 10.89
N LYS A 153 -18.96 10.21 11.52
CA LYS A 153 -18.17 10.44 12.73
C LYS A 153 -17.04 11.44 12.49
N LEU A 154 -16.27 11.31 11.40
CA LEU A 154 -15.21 12.27 11.05
C LEU A 154 -15.75 13.68 10.82
N LYS A 155 -16.87 13.83 10.08
CA LYS A 155 -17.50 15.14 9.82
C LYS A 155 -17.96 15.84 11.10
N GLN A 156 -18.33 15.08 12.14
CA GLN A 156 -18.79 15.60 13.43
C GLN A 156 -17.63 15.93 14.38
N ASP A 157 -16.44 15.38 14.14
CA ASP A 157 -15.26 15.62 14.97
C ASP A 157 -14.59 16.97 14.65
N LYS A 158 -14.80 17.94 15.54
CA LYS A 158 -14.22 19.30 15.44
C LYS A 158 -12.72 19.33 15.73
N GLN A 159 -12.15 18.26 16.27
CA GLN A 159 -10.71 18.13 16.54
C GLN A 159 -9.95 17.51 15.37
N TRP A 160 -10.63 16.79 14.47
CA TRP A 160 -10.04 16.19 13.28
C TRP A 160 -9.24 17.19 12.44
N ARG A 161 -8.02 16.82 12.04
CA ARG A 161 -7.13 17.62 11.16
C ARG A 161 -6.75 16.92 9.86
N GLY A 162 -7.18 15.67 9.67
CA GLY A 162 -6.97 14.92 8.44
C GLY A 162 -7.92 15.32 7.32
N GLU A 163 -7.66 14.82 6.11
CA GLU A 163 -8.62 14.92 5.01
C GLU A 163 -9.86 14.06 5.34
N ILE A 164 -11.06 14.54 4.98
CA ILE A 164 -12.28 13.74 4.99
C ILE A 164 -12.70 13.57 3.54
N THR A 165 -12.69 12.33 3.05
CA THR A 165 -12.95 11.99 1.65
C THR A 165 -14.29 11.28 1.46
N PRO A 166 -15.43 11.94 1.71
CA PRO A 166 -16.73 11.30 1.58
C PRO A 166 -16.94 10.80 0.15
N LEU A 167 -17.60 9.64 0.04
CA LEU A 167 -18.08 9.07 -1.21
C LEU A 167 -19.38 8.34 -0.87
N GLU A 168 -20.51 8.86 -1.35
CA GLU A 168 -21.83 8.34 -0.97
C GLU A 168 -22.01 6.88 -1.42
N ASN A 169 -22.57 6.05 -0.54
CA ASN A 169 -22.82 4.63 -0.80
C ASN A 169 -21.58 3.78 -1.15
N LEU A 170 -20.35 4.16 -0.81
CA LEU A 170 -19.14 3.38 -1.20
C LEU A 170 -19.15 1.91 -0.76
N ALA A 171 -19.84 1.56 0.34
CA ALA A 171 -20.07 0.17 0.72
C ALA A 171 -20.83 -0.65 -0.35
N TYR A 172 -21.62 0.03 -1.20
CA TYR A 172 -22.45 -0.53 -2.27
C TYR A 172 -22.04 0.09 -3.63
N PRO A 173 -20.96 -0.39 -4.26
CA PRO A 173 -20.38 0.22 -5.46
C PRO A 173 -21.36 0.43 -6.62
N GLU A 174 -22.35 -0.45 -6.76
CA GLU A 174 -23.41 -0.38 -7.77
C GLU A 174 -24.33 0.84 -7.60
N LYS A 175 -24.39 1.39 -6.37
CA LYS A 175 -25.09 2.64 -6.03
C LYS A 175 -24.15 3.84 -6.03
N ALA A 176 -22.88 3.64 -5.68
CA ALA A 176 -21.88 4.71 -5.62
C ALA A 176 -21.48 5.24 -7.01
N PHE A 177 -21.34 4.34 -8.00
CA PHE A 177 -20.73 4.65 -9.29
C PHE A 177 -21.67 4.45 -10.49
N ASP A 178 -21.41 5.16 -11.58
CA ASP A 178 -21.97 4.86 -12.91
C ASP A 178 -21.17 3.80 -13.67
N GLU A 179 -21.61 3.46 -14.89
CA GLU A 179 -20.98 2.45 -15.75
C GLU A 179 -19.53 2.81 -16.15
N MET A 180 -19.18 4.10 -16.16
CA MET A 180 -17.81 4.59 -16.40
C MET A 180 -17.02 4.77 -15.09
N GLY A 181 -17.60 4.41 -13.95
CA GLY A 181 -16.97 4.48 -12.63
C GLY A 181 -17.05 5.87 -11.98
N PHE A 182 -17.77 6.84 -12.54
CA PHE A 182 -17.91 8.16 -11.93
C PHE A 182 -18.82 8.10 -10.70
N ALA A 183 -18.39 8.69 -9.59
CA ALA A 183 -19.19 8.76 -8.37
C ALA A 183 -20.44 9.64 -8.59
N ARG A 184 -21.61 9.08 -8.25
CA ARG A 184 -22.92 9.70 -8.50
C ARG A 184 -23.23 10.90 -7.60
N ASP A 185 -22.48 11.06 -6.52
CA ASP A 185 -22.59 12.15 -5.54
C ASP A 185 -21.91 13.47 -5.98
N GLY A 186 -21.25 13.49 -7.14
CA GLY A 186 -20.53 14.67 -7.65
C GLY A 186 -19.18 14.94 -6.96
N SER A 187 -18.74 14.08 -6.04
CA SER A 187 -17.47 14.18 -5.31
C SER A 187 -16.22 14.24 -6.20
N GLY A 188 -16.36 13.83 -7.47
CA GLY A 188 -15.29 13.77 -8.45
C GLY A 188 -14.46 12.50 -8.41
N TRP A 189 -14.75 11.55 -7.52
CA TRP A 189 -14.12 10.23 -7.53
C TRP A 189 -14.49 9.44 -8.79
N VAL A 190 -13.51 8.75 -9.37
CA VAL A 190 -13.70 7.85 -10.51
C VAL A 190 -13.04 6.51 -10.21
N ALA A 191 -13.83 5.46 -10.10
CA ALA A 191 -13.37 4.08 -10.03
C ALA A 191 -12.82 3.61 -11.39
N PHE A 192 -11.83 2.72 -11.36
CA PHE A 192 -11.25 2.16 -12.58
C PHE A 192 -10.93 0.67 -12.44
N ASN A 193 -10.99 -0.04 -13.57
CA ASN A 193 -10.55 -1.42 -13.68
C ASN A 193 -9.02 -1.50 -13.69
N TYR A 194 -8.46 -2.29 -12.78
CA TYR A 194 -7.04 -2.58 -12.70
C TYR A 194 -6.81 -4.06 -12.44
N LYS A 195 -5.70 -4.58 -12.97
CA LYS A 195 -5.28 -5.95 -12.66
C LYS A 195 -4.66 -5.97 -11.26
N PRO A 196 -5.16 -6.78 -10.30
CA PRO A 196 -4.60 -6.82 -8.96
C PRO A 196 -3.10 -7.11 -8.98
N PHE A 197 -2.35 -6.51 -8.05
CA PHE A 197 -0.93 -6.80 -7.91
C PHE A 197 -0.74 -8.27 -7.48
N PRO A 198 0.26 -9.01 -8.01
CA PRO A 198 0.41 -10.44 -7.75
C PRO A 198 0.42 -10.84 -6.27
N SER A 199 -0.15 -12.02 -5.99
CA SER A 199 -0.41 -12.59 -4.66
C SER A 199 -1.20 -11.72 -3.67
N THR A 200 -0.59 -10.72 -3.04
CA THR A 200 -1.11 -10.11 -1.79
C THR A 200 -2.46 -9.40 -1.99
N PHE A 201 -2.83 -9.05 -3.22
CA PHE A 201 -4.14 -8.47 -3.58
C PHE A 201 -5.04 -9.43 -4.38
N TRP A 202 -4.76 -10.73 -4.33
CA TRP A 202 -5.64 -11.76 -4.89
C TRP A 202 -6.71 -12.17 -3.87
N PRO A 203 -8.00 -12.23 -4.24
CA PRO A 203 -9.07 -12.63 -3.31
C PRO A 203 -8.80 -13.99 -2.64
N THR A 204 -8.17 -14.94 -3.35
CA THR A 204 -7.79 -16.24 -2.80
C THR A 204 -6.77 -16.20 -1.66
N ASN A 205 -6.09 -15.06 -1.46
CA ASN A 205 -5.13 -14.83 -0.38
C ASN A 205 -5.71 -13.96 0.77
N GLY A 206 -7.02 -13.68 0.77
CA GLY A 206 -7.68 -12.99 1.88
C GLY A 206 -7.91 -11.50 1.66
N SER A 207 -7.47 -10.94 0.53
CA SER A 207 -7.50 -9.50 0.24
C SER A 207 -8.13 -9.25 -1.13
N THR A 208 -9.11 -8.36 -1.17
CA THR A 208 -9.73 -7.85 -2.41
C THR A 208 -10.11 -6.39 -2.17
N GLY A 209 -10.33 -5.62 -3.23
CA GLY A 209 -10.49 -4.18 -3.09
C GLY A 209 -10.89 -3.46 -4.37
N ASP A 210 -10.98 -2.15 -4.26
CA ASP A 210 -11.20 -1.21 -5.36
C ASP A 210 -10.29 0.01 -5.21
N VAL A 211 -10.04 0.72 -6.32
CA VAL A 211 -9.29 1.98 -6.31
C VAL A 211 -10.05 3.04 -7.11
N MET A 212 -10.15 4.23 -6.51
CA MET A 212 -10.69 5.43 -7.10
C MET A 212 -9.61 6.50 -7.21
N ILE A 213 -9.62 7.26 -8.30
CA ILE A 213 -8.81 8.47 -8.48
C ILE A 213 -9.70 9.71 -8.41
N ARG A 214 -9.17 10.82 -7.90
CA ARG A 214 -9.74 12.16 -8.10
C ARG A 214 -8.65 13.11 -8.55
N LEU A 215 -8.91 13.86 -9.62
CA LEU A 215 -8.07 14.98 -10.04
C LEU A 215 -8.61 16.31 -9.47
N PRO A 216 -7.76 17.33 -9.28
CA PRO A 216 -8.16 18.63 -8.75
C PRO A 216 -9.20 19.33 -9.63
N GLU A 217 -9.96 20.26 -9.07
CA GLU A 217 -11.10 20.89 -9.76
C GLU A 217 -10.77 21.47 -11.14
N ALA A 218 -9.61 22.12 -11.30
CA ALA A 218 -9.17 22.66 -12.59
C ALA A 218 -9.06 21.60 -13.70
N PHE A 219 -8.75 20.35 -13.35
CA PHE A 219 -8.66 19.21 -14.28
C PHE A 219 -10.03 18.62 -14.63
N ARG A 220 -11.11 19.08 -13.97
CA ARG A 220 -12.49 18.65 -14.19
C ARG A 220 -13.38 19.74 -14.79
N SER A 221 -12.86 20.96 -14.94
CA SER A 221 -13.65 22.16 -15.19
C SER A 221 -13.18 22.93 -16.42
N LYS A 222 -14.08 23.73 -16.98
CA LYS A 222 -13.80 24.72 -18.03
C LYS A 222 -14.58 26.00 -17.74
N GLY A 223 -13.89 27.13 -17.63
CA GLY A 223 -14.48 28.40 -17.22
C GLY A 223 -15.02 28.38 -15.79
N GLY A 224 -14.45 27.56 -14.91
CA GLY A 224 -14.91 27.38 -13.52
C GLY A 224 -16.16 26.50 -13.39
N VAL A 225 -16.59 25.82 -14.45
CA VAL A 225 -17.78 24.93 -14.45
C VAL A 225 -17.36 23.50 -14.79
N TYR A 226 -17.86 22.52 -14.01
CA TYR A 226 -17.59 21.10 -14.25
C TYR A 226 -17.93 20.68 -15.68
N ASN A 227 -17.00 19.95 -16.30
CA ASN A 227 -17.11 19.46 -17.66
C ASN A 227 -16.54 18.03 -17.76
N GLN A 228 -17.44 17.05 -17.88
CA GLN A 228 -17.08 15.64 -17.93
C GLN A 228 -16.17 15.27 -19.11
N ASP A 229 -16.27 15.95 -20.26
CA ASP A 229 -15.36 15.71 -21.40
C ASP A 229 -13.93 16.12 -21.05
N VAL A 230 -13.76 17.28 -20.39
CA VAL A 230 -12.46 17.74 -19.86
C VAL A 230 -11.93 16.73 -18.84
N TYR A 231 -12.78 16.24 -17.94
CA TYR A 231 -12.32 15.31 -16.91
C TYR A 231 -11.88 13.96 -17.51
N LEU A 232 -12.67 13.38 -18.43
CA LEU A 232 -12.31 12.17 -19.17
C LEU A 232 -11.02 12.34 -19.99
N ALA A 233 -10.85 13.48 -20.66
CA ALA A 233 -9.63 13.79 -21.39
C ALA A 233 -8.42 13.87 -20.45
N ASN A 234 -8.52 14.59 -19.34
CA ASN A 234 -7.42 14.74 -18.38
C ASN A 234 -7.07 13.42 -17.67
N LEU A 235 -8.06 12.60 -17.30
CA LEU A 235 -7.82 11.24 -16.79
C LEU A 235 -7.06 10.37 -17.79
N SER A 236 -7.44 10.45 -19.07
CA SER A 236 -6.77 9.72 -20.16
C SER A 236 -5.36 10.28 -20.43
N LEU A 237 -5.15 11.59 -20.29
CA LEU A 237 -3.83 12.23 -20.35
C LEU A 237 -2.92 11.85 -19.17
N VAL A 238 -3.47 11.66 -17.97
CA VAL A 238 -2.73 11.07 -16.84
C VAL A 238 -2.29 9.65 -17.18
N GLU A 239 -3.17 8.81 -17.76
CA GLU A 239 -2.79 7.45 -18.17
C GLU A 239 -1.70 7.43 -19.26
N LEU A 240 -1.82 8.28 -20.29
CA LEU A 240 -0.76 8.50 -21.30
C LEU A 240 0.57 8.92 -20.65
N ALA A 241 0.53 9.87 -19.72
CA ALA A 241 1.71 10.37 -19.01
C ALA A 241 2.37 9.26 -18.17
N LEU A 242 1.57 8.51 -17.40
CA LEU A 242 2.03 7.45 -16.51
C LEU A 242 2.59 6.24 -17.26
N LYS A 243 1.92 5.77 -18.31
CA LYS A 243 2.32 4.59 -19.08
C LYS A 243 3.34 4.87 -20.21
N GLY A 244 3.65 6.14 -20.46
CA GLY A 244 4.60 6.54 -21.52
C GLY A 244 4.08 6.31 -22.95
N LEU A 245 2.76 6.32 -23.15
CA LEU A 245 2.08 6.03 -24.43
C LEU A 245 1.94 7.29 -25.31
N ASP A 246 1.88 7.16 -26.63
CA ASP A 246 1.70 8.32 -27.54
C ASP A 246 0.23 8.58 -27.92
N LYS A 247 -0.63 7.56 -27.80
CA LYS A 247 -2.09 7.66 -27.99
C LYS A 247 -2.80 6.62 -27.13
N ILE A 248 -4.07 6.86 -26.81
CA ILE A 248 -4.88 5.96 -25.98
C ILE A 248 -6.35 6.04 -26.37
N SER A 249 -7.07 4.90 -26.31
CA SER A 249 -8.52 4.89 -26.48
C SER A 249 -9.23 5.54 -25.29
N THR A 250 -10.37 6.16 -25.55
CA THR A 250 -11.20 6.83 -24.54
C THR A 250 -12.68 6.44 -24.71
N PRO A 251 -13.51 6.60 -23.67
CA PRO A 251 -14.94 6.81 -23.87
C PRO A 251 -15.18 7.99 -24.83
N LEU A 252 -16.39 8.12 -25.38
CA LEU A 252 -16.68 9.14 -26.38
C LEU A 252 -16.57 10.56 -25.78
N ILE A 253 -15.58 11.32 -26.20
CA ILE A 253 -15.28 12.69 -25.74
C ILE A 253 -15.68 13.70 -26.82
N SER A 254 -16.29 14.83 -26.41
CA SER A 254 -16.61 15.97 -27.29
C SER A 254 -15.54 17.05 -27.24
N GLU A 255 -14.71 17.13 -28.28
CA GLU A 255 -13.68 18.16 -28.44
C GLU A 255 -14.28 19.56 -28.53
N GLN A 256 -15.50 19.70 -29.03
CA GLN A 256 -16.23 20.97 -29.04
C GLN A 256 -16.52 21.49 -27.62
N ARG A 257 -16.81 20.59 -26.68
CA ARG A 257 -17.02 20.96 -25.26
C ARG A 257 -15.69 21.33 -24.59
N ILE A 258 -14.59 20.71 -24.99
CA ILE A 258 -13.23 21.02 -24.49
C ILE A 258 -12.69 22.31 -25.14
N GLY A 259 -12.97 22.56 -26.41
CA GLY A 259 -12.45 23.69 -27.20
C GLY A 259 -11.05 23.46 -27.79
N GLN A 260 -10.62 22.20 -27.90
CA GLN A 260 -9.29 21.82 -28.37
C GLN A 260 -9.37 20.48 -29.13
N ASP A 261 -8.61 20.39 -30.22
CA ASP A 261 -8.35 19.16 -30.97
C ASP A 261 -7.37 18.28 -30.17
N LEU A 262 -7.77 17.04 -29.89
CA LEU A 262 -7.01 16.08 -29.10
C LEU A 262 -6.56 14.86 -29.91
N ASN A 263 -7.11 14.63 -31.10
CA ASN A 263 -6.72 13.54 -31.98
C ASN A 263 -5.70 13.96 -33.08
N GLY A 264 -5.57 15.27 -33.32
CA GLY A 264 -4.67 15.88 -34.30
C GLY A 264 -5.24 16.01 -35.73
N ASP A 265 -6.55 15.84 -35.93
CA ASP A 265 -7.18 15.86 -37.26
C ASP A 265 -7.57 17.26 -37.78
N ASN A 266 -7.37 18.31 -36.97
CA ASN A 266 -7.71 19.72 -37.22
C ASN A 266 -9.22 20.02 -37.26
N GLN A 267 -10.05 19.14 -36.71
CA GLN A 267 -11.49 19.36 -36.51
C GLN A 267 -11.82 19.29 -35.01
N LEU A 268 -13.02 19.76 -34.64
CA LEU A 268 -13.55 19.59 -33.29
C LEU A 268 -14.77 18.68 -33.38
N THR A 269 -14.59 17.41 -33.08
CA THR A 269 -15.60 16.36 -33.30
C THR A 269 -15.92 15.60 -32.01
N LYS A 270 -16.46 14.39 -32.15
CA LYS A 270 -16.57 13.42 -31.05
C LYS A 270 -15.59 12.29 -31.33
N ILE A 271 -14.68 12.06 -30.39
CA ILE A 271 -13.53 11.17 -30.54
C ILE A 271 -13.55 10.04 -29.51
N SER A 272 -12.87 8.95 -29.82
CA SER A 272 -12.66 7.79 -28.92
C SER A 272 -11.19 7.37 -28.82
N GLU A 273 -10.28 8.23 -29.29
CA GLU A 273 -8.84 8.11 -29.12
C GLU A 273 -8.27 9.53 -28.96
N ILE A 274 -7.39 9.73 -27.97
CA ILE A 274 -6.62 10.97 -27.82
C ILE A 274 -5.14 10.70 -28.05
N THR A 275 -4.44 11.70 -28.58
CA THR A 275 -2.98 11.72 -28.72
C THR A 275 -2.34 12.47 -27.56
N ARG A 276 -1.06 12.17 -27.28
CA ARG A 276 -0.26 12.83 -26.24
C ARG A 276 -0.22 14.35 -26.44
N GLN A 277 -0.85 15.07 -25.54
CA GLN A 277 -0.77 16.54 -25.45
C GLN A 277 0.48 16.99 -24.68
N SER A 278 0.84 18.26 -24.81
CA SER A 278 1.91 18.88 -24.01
C SER A 278 1.45 19.27 -22.59
N HIS A 279 0.18 19.62 -22.46
CA HIS A 279 -0.46 20.09 -21.22
C HIS A 279 -1.83 19.44 -21.05
N TYR A 280 -2.36 19.51 -19.82
CA TYR A 280 -3.75 19.16 -19.53
C TYR A 280 -4.71 20.20 -20.12
N VAL A 281 -6.00 19.85 -20.20
CA VAL A 281 -7.04 20.63 -20.87
C VAL A 281 -8.07 21.19 -19.89
N GLY A 282 -8.89 22.15 -20.33
CA GLY A 282 -9.85 22.84 -19.48
C GLY A 282 -9.21 23.99 -18.72
N ASP A 283 -9.48 24.08 -17.41
CA ASP A 283 -8.91 25.13 -16.53
C ASP A 283 -7.53 24.75 -15.97
N ALA A 284 -7.08 23.50 -16.15
CA ALA A 284 -5.73 23.05 -15.80
C ALA A 284 -4.69 23.64 -16.76
N THR A 285 -3.51 23.98 -16.24
CA THR A 285 -2.40 24.58 -17.03
C THR A 285 -1.09 23.81 -16.92
N ASP A 286 -1.07 22.71 -16.16
CA ASP A 286 0.10 21.89 -15.91
C ASP A 286 0.55 21.15 -17.18
N ALA A 287 1.87 20.98 -17.34
CA ALA A 287 2.45 20.16 -18.39
C ALA A 287 2.33 18.67 -18.05
N LEU A 288 2.18 17.80 -19.06
CA LEU A 288 2.22 16.35 -18.85
C LEU A 288 3.62 15.92 -18.40
N ALA A 289 3.70 15.30 -17.22
CA ALA A 289 4.94 14.82 -16.64
C ALA A 289 5.08 13.30 -16.84
N HIS A 290 6.12 12.88 -17.57
CA HIS A 290 6.38 11.46 -17.84
C HIS A 290 6.48 10.66 -16.53
N MET A 291 5.67 9.60 -16.42
CA MET A 291 5.58 8.69 -15.26
C MET A 291 5.26 9.39 -13.92
N LEU A 292 4.60 10.57 -13.93
CA LEU A 292 4.24 11.33 -12.72
C LEU A 292 2.82 11.89 -12.80
N TYR A 293 2.06 11.78 -11.71
CA TYR A 293 0.74 12.40 -11.56
C TYR A 293 0.86 13.92 -11.36
N PRO A 294 -0.16 14.72 -11.74
CA PRO A 294 -0.22 16.15 -11.40
C PRO A 294 -0.35 16.36 -9.88
N GLN A 295 -0.01 17.55 -9.40
CA GLN A 295 -0.17 17.89 -7.98
C GLN A 295 -1.64 17.81 -7.56
N GLU A 296 -1.89 17.59 -6.27
CA GLU A 296 -3.23 17.45 -5.69
C GLU A 296 -4.04 16.26 -6.26
N THR A 297 -3.43 15.35 -7.03
CA THR A 297 -4.03 14.04 -7.36
C THR A 297 -4.29 13.24 -6.09
N GLU A 298 -5.47 12.66 -6.00
CA GLU A 298 -5.91 11.84 -4.87
C GLU A 298 -6.24 10.41 -5.29
N PHE A 299 -5.93 9.46 -4.40
CA PHE A 299 -6.38 8.08 -4.50
C PHE A 299 -7.11 7.66 -3.23
N LEU A 300 -8.19 6.89 -3.40
CA LEU A 300 -8.88 6.18 -2.34
C LEU A 300 -8.89 4.70 -2.72
N HIS A 301 -8.43 3.83 -1.81
CA HIS A 301 -8.31 2.39 -2.02
C HIS A 301 -8.96 1.67 -0.85
N THR A 302 -10.00 0.88 -1.10
CA THR A 302 -10.61 0.04 -0.05
C THR A 302 -10.02 -1.37 -0.10
N VAL A 303 -9.73 -1.94 1.07
CA VAL A 303 -9.50 -3.38 1.23
C VAL A 303 -10.74 -3.95 1.90
N ARG A 304 -11.33 -4.99 1.32
CA ARG A 304 -12.65 -5.51 1.69
C ARG A 304 -12.58 -6.98 2.10
N TYR A 305 -13.65 -7.44 2.73
CA TYR A 305 -13.90 -8.87 2.89
C TYR A 305 -14.32 -9.50 1.56
N ILE A 306 -14.14 -10.83 1.48
CA ILE A 306 -14.50 -11.63 0.31
C ILE A 306 -16.00 -11.94 0.43
N GLY A 307 -16.84 -11.22 -0.31
CA GLY A 307 -18.26 -11.49 -0.41
C GLY A 307 -18.51 -12.82 -1.13
N VAL A 308 -19.55 -13.55 -0.73
CA VAL A 308 -20.00 -14.79 -1.39
C VAL A 308 -21.50 -14.71 -1.64
N ASP A 309 -21.93 -14.85 -2.91
CA ASP A 309 -23.33 -14.83 -3.28
C ASP A 309 -24.03 -16.20 -3.10
N GLU A 310 -25.33 -16.27 -3.38
CA GLU A 310 -26.14 -17.47 -3.22
C GLU A 310 -25.66 -18.66 -4.06
N ASN A 311 -25.02 -18.38 -5.21
CA ASN A 311 -24.45 -19.36 -6.13
C ASN A 311 -22.98 -19.69 -5.82
N GLY A 312 -22.40 -19.09 -4.79
CA GLY A 312 -20.97 -19.20 -4.46
C GLY A 312 -20.07 -18.24 -5.23
N GLY A 313 -20.63 -17.28 -5.97
CA GLY A 313 -19.87 -16.26 -6.67
C GLY A 313 -19.21 -15.27 -5.72
N ILE A 314 -17.97 -14.90 -6.02
CA ILE A 314 -17.13 -14.03 -5.20
C ILE A 314 -17.29 -12.56 -5.60
N TYR A 315 -17.41 -11.66 -4.62
CA TYR A 315 -17.50 -10.22 -4.87
C TYR A 315 -16.83 -9.39 -3.77
N ASN A 316 -16.71 -8.09 -3.98
CA ASN A 316 -16.22 -7.13 -3.00
C ASN A 316 -17.30 -6.83 -1.95
N ALA A 317 -17.14 -7.31 -0.71
CA ALA A 317 -18.17 -7.16 0.31
C ALA A 317 -18.41 -5.69 0.75
N PRO A 318 -19.59 -5.35 1.30
CA PRO A 318 -19.87 -4.02 1.82
C PRO A 318 -18.95 -3.56 2.95
N ARG A 319 -18.58 -4.48 3.85
CA ARG A 319 -17.67 -4.20 4.97
C ARG A 319 -16.24 -4.03 4.47
N MET A 320 -15.62 -2.92 4.84
CA MET A 320 -14.22 -2.62 4.54
C MET A 320 -13.34 -3.03 5.71
N LYS A 321 -12.28 -3.80 5.41
CA LYS A 321 -11.18 -4.10 6.32
C LYS A 321 -10.32 -2.88 6.56
N GLU A 322 -10.04 -2.16 5.48
CA GLU A 322 -9.29 -0.92 5.48
C GLU A 322 -9.82 0.06 4.44
N VAL A 323 -9.60 1.35 4.72
CA VAL A 323 -9.71 2.42 3.73
C VAL A 323 -8.41 3.20 3.74
N ARG A 324 -7.71 3.22 2.60
CA ARG A 324 -6.40 3.86 2.42
C ARG A 324 -6.56 5.07 1.51
N TYR A 325 -5.99 6.19 1.93
CA TYR A 325 -6.05 7.46 1.21
C TYR A 325 -4.65 7.94 0.88
N MET A 326 -4.45 8.47 -0.32
CA MET A 326 -3.20 9.14 -0.72
C MET A 326 -3.50 10.45 -1.44
N LYS A 327 -2.71 11.49 -1.16
CA LYS A 327 -2.77 12.79 -1.84
C LYS A 327 -1.39 13.28 -2.23
N LYS A 328 -1.23 13.70 -3.49
CA LYS A 328 0.02 14.29 -4.00
C LYS A 328 0.14 15.76 -3.60
N HIS A 329 0.34 16.01 -2.30
CA HIS A 329 0.46 17.36 -1.71
C HIS A 329 1.57 18.21 -2.33
N ARG A 330 2.54 17.60 -3.03
CA ARG A 330 3.60 18.33 -3.73
C ARG A 330 4.08 17.60 -4.98
N PHE A 331 4.11 18.32 -6.11
CA PHE A 331 4.80 17.84 -7.30
C PHE A 331 6.31 17.86 -7.10
N LYS A 332 6.97 16.75 -7.45
CA LYS A 332 8.43 16.63 -7.51
C LYS A 332 8.88 16.27 -8.92
N THR A 333 9.84 17.01 -9.44
CA THR A 333 10.53 16.67 -10.70
C THR A 333 11.39 15.42 -10.51
N ARG A 334 11.74 14.73 -11.61
CA ARG A 334 12.73 13.63 -11.62
C ARG A 334 14.01 13.98 -10.85
N GLN A 335 14.52 15.19 -11.01
CA GLN A 335 15.71 15.67 -10.30
C GLN A 335 15.48 15.73 -8.78
N SER A 336 14.32 16.24 -8.34
CA SER A 336 13.96 16.29 -6.92
C SER A 336 13.73 14.90 -6.31
N LEU A 337 13.16 13.97 -7.09
CA LEU A 337 12.98 12.56 -6.71
C LEU A 337 14.33 11.86 -6.58
N ASN A 338 15.24 12.02 -7.56
CA ASN A 338 16.59 11.46 -7.51
C ASN A 338 17.36 11.95 -6.26
N SER A 339 17.27 13.23 -5.92
CA SER A 339 17.83 13.76 -4.66
C SER A 339 17.15 13.23 -3.40
N SER A 340 15.88 12.78 -3.47
CA SER A 340 15.24 12.04 -2.37
C SER A 340 15.82 10.63 -2.27
N TYR A 341 15.90 9.86 -3.36
CA TYR A 341 16.48 8.51 -3.35
C TYR A 341 17.92 8.49 -2.84
N HIS A 342 18.77 9.41 -3.31
CA HIS A 342 20.17 9.48 -2.87
C HIS A 342 20.33 9.89 -1.38
N ARG A 343 19.31 10.53 -0.78
CA ARG A 343 19.29 10.74 0.67
C ARG A 343 18.99 9.43 1.39
N GLU A 344 17.95 8.70 0.97
CA GLU A 344 17.59 7.40 1.57
C GLU A 344 18.73 6.37 1.45
N GLU A 345 19.45 6.37 0.32
CA GLU A 345 20.68 5.60 0.11
C GLU A 345 21.76 5.92 1.16
N LYS A 346 21.97 7.22 1.46
CA LYS A 346 22.89 7.67 2.52
C LYS A 346 22.43 7.34 3.92
N GLU A 347 21.13 7.45 4.22
CA GLU A 347 20.62 7.01 5.53
C GLU A 347 20.90 5.51 5.74
N LYS A 348 20.71 4.67 4.71
CA LYS A 348 21.08 3.24 4.76
C LYS A 348 22.59 3.04 4.93
N GLU A 349 23.44 3.80 4.22
CA GLU A 349 24.90 3.76 4.36
C GLU A 349 25.40 4.13 5.77
N PHE A 350 24.65 4.98 6.48
CA PHE A 350 24.89 5.32 7.89
C PHE A 350 24.17 4.40 8.90
N GLU A 351 23.62 3.28 8.46
CA GLU A 351 22.88 2.31 9.30
C GLU A 351 21.67 2.92 10.04
N ASN A 352 21.15 4.06 9.55
CA ASN A 352 19.98 4.73 10.13
C ASN A 352 18.69 3.97 9.77
N LEU A 353 17.85 3.72 10.78
CA LEU A 353 16.56 3.06 10.58
C LEU A 353 15.62 3.88 9.68
N PRO A 354 14.78 3.23 8.84
CA PRO A 354 13.89 3.91 7.91
C PRO A 354 12.92 4.90 8.60
N GLN A 355 13.08 6.19 8.27
CA GLN A 355 12.26 7.24 8.88
C GLN A 355 10.89 7.38 8.20
N THR A 356 9.83 7.43 9.03
CA THR A 356 8.45 7.75 8.63
C THR A 356 7.99 9.01 9.34
N LEU A 357 7.70 10.07 8.59
CA LEU A 357 7.23 11.35 9.15
C LEU A 357 5.72 11.30 9.41
N TYR A 358 5.34 11.10 10.67
CA TYR A 358 3.95 11.13 11.12
C TYR A 358 3.45 12.57 11.32
N LEU A 359 2.20 12.84 10.88
CA LEU A 359 1.57 14.16 10.85
C LEU A 359 0.28 14.22 11.70
N GLY A 360 0.08 13.27 12.62
CA GLY A 360 -1.19 13.14 13.36
C GLY A 360 -2.31 12.65 12.43
N ASP A 361 -3.52 13.20 12.59
CA ASP A 361 -4.71 12.87 11.79
C ASP A 361 -4.51 12.99 10.27
N GLN A 362 -3.52 13.76 9.83
CA GLN A 362 -3.16 13.91 8.41
C GLN A 362 -2.47 12.66 7.83
N GLY A 363 -2.07 11.70 8.68
CA GLY A 363 -1.40 10.47 8.28
C GLY A 363 0.12 10.60 8.31
N ILE A 364 0.78 10.10 7.27
CA ILE A 364 2.25 10.13 7.11
C ILE A 364 2.67 10.84 5.82
N ASN A 365 3.84 11.49 5.84
CA ASN A 365 4.50 11.98 4.64
C ASN A 365 5.57 10.98 4.20
N ASN A 366 5.52 10.50 2.95
CA ASN A 366 6.54 9.59 2.44
C ASN A 366 7.86 10.31 2.10
N THR A 367 7.89 11.64 2.11
CA THR A 367 8.99 12.54 1.68
C THR A 367 9.25 12.59 0.17
N PHE A 368 8.45 11.88 -0.63
CA PHE A 368 8.46 11.88 -2.10
C PHE A 368 7.34 12.75 -2.72
N GLY A 369 6.53 13.41 -1.89
CA GLY A 369 5.48 14.36 -2.33
C GLY A 369 4.05 13.87 -2.10
N TRP A 370 3.89 12.73 -1.43
CA TRP A 370 2.60 12.16 -1.06
C TRP A 370 2.36 12.20 0.45
N THR A 371 1.13 12.53 0.82
CA THR A 371 0.56 12.26 2.13
C THR A 371 -0.24 10.98 2.03
N ILE A 372 -0.10 10.07 2.99
CA ILE A 372 -0.75 8.77 3.02
C ILE A 372 -1.49 8.65 4.35
N ASN A 373 -2.76 8.27 4.32
CA ASN A 373 -3.54 7.98 5.51
C ASN A 373 -4.23 6.62 5.40
N GLY A 374 -4.61 6.05 6.52
CA GLY A 374 -5.16 4.70 6.60
C GLY A 374 -6.15 4.58 7.74
N TYR A 375 -7.25 3.90 7.45
CA TYR A 375 -8.30 3.57 8.39
C TYR A 375 -8.46 2.05 8.42
N ILE A 376 -8.72 1.46 9.58
CA ILE A 376 -8.81 0.01 9.80
C ILE A 376 -9.88 -0.30 10.83
N GLU A 377 -10.41 -1.52 10.86
CA GLU A 377 -11.48 -1.90 11.79
C GLU A 377 -11.03 -1.91 13.27
N ASP A 378 -11.81 -1.26 14.14
CA ASP A 378 -11.77 -1.46 15.59
C ASP A 378 -12.38 -2.82 16.00
N LYS A 379 -12.32 -3.17 17.29
CA LYS A 379 -12.82 -4.45 17.81
C LYS A 379 -14.35 -4.64 17.64
N GLN A 380 -15.09 -3.56 17.42
CA GLN A 380 -16.52 -3.57 17.13
C GLN A 380 -16.79 -3.55 15.61
N GLY A 381 -15.75 -3.45 14.80
CA GLY A 381 -15.81 -3.42 13.34
C GLY A 381 -16.08 -2.04 12.75
N ASN A 382 -16.05 -0.96 13.52
CA ASN A 382 -16.12 0.38 12.93
C ASN A 382 -14.74 0.76 12.40
N LEU A 383 -14.66 1.53 11.32
CA LEU A 383 -13.37 2.07 10.91
C LEU A 383 -12.86 3.09 11.96
N ARG A 384 -11.56 2.99 12.28
CA ARG A 384 -10.78 3.93 13.09
C ARG A 384 -9.53 4.37 12.32
N PRO A 385 -8.92 5.53 12.65
CA PRO A 385 -7.55 5.83 12.23
C PRO A 385 -6.58 4.70 12.55
N GLN A 386 -5.67 4.41 11.62
CA GLN A 386 -4.54 3.52 11.87
C GLN A 386 -3.57 4.21 12.84
N HIS A 387 -3.04 3.44 13.78
CA HIS A 387 -2.01 3.90 14.72
C HIS A 387 -0.72 4.25 13.95
N LYS A 388 0.16 5.10 14.49
CA LYS A 388 1.40 5.54 13.81
C LYS A 388 2.28 4.37 13.33
N GLN A 389 2.34 3.29 14.11
CA GLN A 389 3.07 2.06 13.75
C GLN A 389 2.32 1.19 12.71
N GLU A 390 0.99 1.22 12.69
CA GLU A 390 0.20 0.58 11.64
C GLU A 390 0.42 1.33 10.31
N LEU A 391 0.33 2.67 10.32
CA LEU A 391 0.54 3.52 9.13
C LEU A 391 1.94 3.36 8.51
N ALA A 392 2.98 3.19 9.33
CA ALA A 392 4.36 3.04 8.87
C ALA A 392 4.54 1.89 7.85
N PHE A 393 3.72 0.83 7.95
CA PHE A 393 3.66 -0.25 6.95
C PHE A 393 3.45 0.26 5.52
N CYS A 394 2.60 1.28 5.32
CA CYS A 394 2.32 1.83 4.00
C CYS A 394 3.58 2.45 3.35
N ASN A 395 4.52 2.97 4.12
CA ASN A 395 5.77 3.50 3.59
C ASN A 395 6.66 2.41 2.97
N GLY A 396 6.53 1.14 3.35
CA GLY A 396 7.26 0.04 2.70
C GLY A 396 7.01 0.00 1.20
N CYS A 397 5.74 0.01 0.79
CA CYS A 397 5.36 -0.02 -0.62
C CYS A 397 5.31 1.37 -1.29
N HIS A 398 5.14 2.45 -0.51
CA HIS A 398 4.91 3.80 -1.05
C HIS A 398 6.05 4.81 -0.78
N LYS A 399 7.24 4.34 -0.39
CA LYS A 399 8.44 5.19 -0.23
C LYS A 399 9.55 4.82 -1.22
N THR A 400 10.25 3.71 -1.01
CA THR A 400 11.51 3.36 -1.70
C THR A 400 11.56 1.91 -2.16
N ILE A 401 10.77 1.59 -3.19
CA ILE A 401 10.87 0.32 -3.94
C ILE A 401 10.98 0.58 -5.44
N GLY A 402 11.77 -0.25 -6.14
CA GLY A 402 12.08 -0.12 -7.56
C GLY A 402 10.86 -0.14 -8.48
N SER A 403 9.89 -1.03 -8.24
CA SER A 403 8.81 -1.26 -9.20
C SER A 403 7.82 -0.09 -9.37
N THR A 404 7.69 0.80 -8.38
CA THR A 404 6.61 1.83 -8.35
C THR A 404 6.73 2.91 -9.43
N TYR A 405 5.55 3.45 -9.78
CA TYR A 405 5.36 4.64 -10.61
C TYR A 405 4.87 5.78 -9.73
N ASP A 406 5.71 6.80 -9.54
CA ASP A 406 5.42 7.96 -8.67
C ASP A 406 4.95 7.55 -7.27
N GLN A 407 5.62 6.55 -6.67
CA GLN A 407 5.29 5.95 -5.37
C GLN A 407 3.91 5.25 -5.32
N THR A 408 3.34 4.89 -6.47
CA THR A 408 2.06 4.18 -6.58
C THR A 408 2.14 2.94 -7.49
N PHE A 409 1.07 2.14 -7.43
CA PHE A 409 0.79 1.01 -8.31
C PHE A 409 -0.31 1.37 -9.32
N SER A 410 -1.32 2.14 -8.87
CA SER A 410 -2.57 2.55 -9.53
C SER A 410 -2.60 2.48 -11.07
N PHE A 411 -2.25 3.55 -11.80
CA PHE A 411 -2.45 3.61 -13.25
C PHE A 411 -1.48 2.74 -14.06
N ALA A 412 -0.36 2.28 -13.47
CA ALA A 412 0.48 1.27 -14.12
C ALA A 412 -0.25 -0.10 -14.22
N ARG A 413 -1.16 -0.38 -13.28
CA ARG A 413 -2.02 -1.58 -13.23
C ARG A 413 -3.37 -1.43 -13.94
N LYS A 414 -3.80 -0.20 -14.26
CA LYS A 414 -5.10 0.09 -14.90
C LYS A 414 -5.20 -0.61 -16.27
N VAL A 415 -6.37 -1.18 -16.57
CA VAL A 415 -6.71 -1.71 -17.92
C VAL A 415 -6.66 -0.57 -18.93
N GLU A 416 -6.02 -0.78 -20.08
CA GLU A 416 -5.68 0.34 -20.95
C GLU A 416 -6.89 1.07 -21.56
N GLY A 417 -6.89 2.39 -21.41
CA GLY A 417 -7.78 3.31 -22.10
C GLY A 417 -9.25 3.12 -21.72
N ALA A 418 -10.12 3.11 -22.72
CA ALA A 418 -11.57 3.10 -22.57
C ALA A 418 -12.09 1.93 -21.71
N ARG A 419 -11.53 0.73 -21.90
CA ARG A 419 -11.88 -0.51 -21.17
C ARG A 419 -11.55 -0.45 -19.68
N GLY A 420 -10.69 0.48 -19.25
CA GLY A 420 -10.31 0.61 -17.85
C GLY A 420 -11.19 1.51 -17.01
N TRP A 421 -12.24 2.12 -17.57
CA TRP A 421 -13.23 2.85 -16.80
C TRP A 421 -14.32 1.91 -16.28
N GLY A 422 -14.97 2.28 -15.19
CA GLY A 422 -15.92 1.41 -14.48
C GLY A 422 -15.37 0.83 -13.18
N TYR A 423 -16.27 0.28 -12.37
CA TYR A 423 -15.90 -0.45 -11.15
C TYR A 423 -15.17 -1.76 -11.47
N ILE A 424 -14.32 -2.24 -10.55
CA ILE A 424 -13.48 -3.42 -10.78
C ILE A 424 -14.30 -4.69 -11.05
N ASN A 425 -14.04 -5.31 -12.21
CA ASN A 425 -14.64 -6.57 -12.64
C ASN A 425 -13.58 -7.58 -13.11
N LEU A 426 -13.26 -8.55 -12.26
CA LEU A 426 -12.28 -9.61 -12.57
C LEU A 426 -12.72 -10.53 -13.72
N LYS A 427 -14.01 -10.56 -14.11
CA LYS A 427 -14.53 -11.40 -15.19
C LYS A 427 -14.28 -10.82 -16.58
N GLU A 428 -14.00 -9.52 -16.68
CA GLU A 428 -13.74 -8.80 -17.93
C GLU A 428 -12.24 -8.66 -18.26
N MET A 429 -11.36 -9.11 -17.36
CA MET A 429 -9.91 -9.07 -17.53
C MET A 429 -9.34 -10.45 -17.82
N LYS A 430 -8.37 -10.53 -18.72
CA LYS A 430 -7.52 -11.71 -18.98
C LYS A 430 -6.16 -11.59 -18.31
N ASP A 431 -5.42 -12.70 -18.20
CA ASP A 431 -4.03 -12.66 -17.76
C ASP A 431 -3.10 -12.17 -18.88
N VAL A 432 -2.93 -10.85 -18.97
CA VAL A 432 -2.03 -10.22 -19.94
C VAL A 432 -0.58 -10.17 -19.43
N PRO A 433 0.43 -10.19 -20.33
CA PRO A 433 1.84 -10.06 -19.97
C PRO A 433 2.18 -8.68 -19.41
N ASN A 434 3.32 -8.60 -18.73
CA ASN A 434 3.98 -7.33 -18.44
C ASN A 434 4.74 -6.81 -19.67
N LYS A 435 5.06 -5.51 -19.69
CA LYS A 435 5.95 -4.96 -20.73
C LYS A 435 7.31 -5.68 -20.70
N GLY A 436 7.65 -6.29 -21.84
CA GLY A 436 8.90 -7.07 -22.01
C GLY A 436 8.76 -8.57 -21.74
N GLU A 437 7.62 -9.04 -21.21
CA GLU A 437 7.29 -10.47 -21.07
C GLU A 437 6.41 -10.94 -22.25
N THR A 438 6.33 -12.26 -22.44
CA THR A 438 5.45 -12.88 -23.45
C THR A 438 4.32 -13.72 -22.87
N LEU A 439 4.49 -14.21 -21.63
CA LEU A 439 3.48 -14.99 -20.90
C LEU A 439 2.64 -14.06 -20.02
N GLY A 440 1.39 -14.44 -19.77
CA GLY A 440 0.54 -13.80 -18.78
C GLY A 440 1.29 -13.62 -17.45
N GLU A 441 1.15 -12.45 -16.81
CA GLU A 441 1.90 -12.14 -15.60
C GLU A 441 1.55 -13.07 -14.43
N PHE A 442 0.30 -13.52 -14.28
CA PHE A 442 -0.06 -14.41 -13.17
C PHE A 442 0.52 -15.81 -13.40
N LEU A 443 0.54 -16.30 -14.64
CA LEU A 443 1.33 -17.47 -15.04
C LEU A 443 2.83 -17.28 -14.74
N THR A 444 3.39 -16.13 -15.15
CA THR A 444 4.80 -15.78 -14.94
C THR A 444 5.16 -15.75 -13.46
N TYR A 445 4.28 -15.18 -12.63
CA TYR A 445 4.42 -15.15 -11.17
C TYR A 445 4.36 -16.56 -10.58
N MET A 446 3.36 -17.37 -10.93
CA MET A 446 3.26 -18.76 -10.46
C MET A 446 4.50 -19.59 -10.86
N ASN A 447 5.06 -19.37 -12.05
CA ASN A 447 6.28 -20.01 -12.53
C ASN A 447 7.55 -19.55 -11.78
N ARG A 448 7.62 -18.28 -11.34
CA ARG A 448 8.77 -17.70 -10.62
C ARG A 448 8.73 -17.95 -9.11
N VAL A 449 7.54 -18.01 -8.53
CA VAL A 449 7.31 -18.12 -7.07
C VAL A 449 7.07 -19.55 -6.62
N GLY A 450 6.68 -20.46 -7.53
CA GLY A 450 6.35 -21.86 -7.20
C GLY A 450 5.03 -22.00 -6.43
N GLY A 451 4.16 -20.99 -6.45
CA GLY A 451 2.90 -21.01 -5.70
C GLY A 451 1.96 -19.84 -6.04
N GLY A 452 0.76 -19.88 -5.47
CA GLY A 452 -0.25 -18.82 -5.59
C GLY A 452 -0.09 -17.67 -4.59
N ASP A 453 0.96 -17.70 -3.77
CA ASP A 453 1.31 -16.68 -2.79
C ASP A 453 2.81 -16.67 -2.49
N GLU A 454 3.34 -15.60 -1.89
CA GLU A 454 4.78 -15.42 -1.61
C GLU A 454 5.36 -16.53 -0.73
N PHE A 455 4.54 -17.18 0.08
CA PHE A 455 4.91 -18.24 1.02
C PHE A 455 4.46 -19.65 0.56
N ARG A 456 3.97 -19.81 -0.68
CA ARG A 456 3.57 -21.11 -1.28
C ARG A 456 2.66 -21.95 -0.36
N GLN A 457 1.72 -21.32 0.35
CA GLN A 457 0.86 -21.97 1.34
C GLN A 457 -0.61 -22.09 0.92
N ASN A 458 -1.03 -21.39 -0.13
CA ASN A 458 -2.39 -21.48 -0.68
C ASN A 458 -2.61 -22.85 -1.36
N ARG A 459 -3.00 -23.84 -0.54
CA ARG A 459 -3.26 -25.23 -0.96
C ARG A 459 -4.31 -25.34 -2.08
N GLU A 460 -5.29 -24.45 -2.12
CA GLU A 460 -6.31 -24.45 -3.17
C GLU A 460 -5.71 -24.05 -4.52
N MET A 461 -4.90 -22.98 -4.56
CA MET A 461 -4.16 -22.58 -5.75
C MET A 461 -3.15 -23.65 -6.19
N LEU A 462 -2.44 -24.28 -5.26
CA LEU A 462 -1.52 -25.38 -5.54
C LEU A 462 -2.25 -26.57 -6.18
N GLN A 463 -3.40 -26.98 -5.62
CA GLN A 463 -4.21 -28.06 -6.20
C GLN A 463 -4.87 -27.69 -7.54
N LYS A 464 -5.21 -26.41 -7.74
CA LYS A 464 -5.91 -25.94 -8.95
C LYS A 464 -4.94 -25.73 -10.12
N TRP A 465 -3.76 -25.16 -9.89
CA TRP A 465 -2.89 -24.64 -10.96
C TRP A 465 -1.50 -25.27 -11.04
N PHE A 466 -1.14 -26.21 -10.15
CA PHE A 466 0.18 -26.85 -10.14
C PHE A 466 0.07 -28.37 -10.31
N LYS A 467 1.12 -28.95 -10.90
CA LYS A 467 1.28 -30.39 -11.12
C LYS A 467 1.83 -31.06 -9.86
N ALA A 468 1.77 -32.39 -9.83
CA ALA A 468 2.26 -33.19 -8.70
C ALA A 468 3.78 -33.09 -8.46
N ASP A 469 4.54 -32.58 -9.43
CA ASP A 469 5.97 -32.27 -9.31
C ASP A 469 6.27 -30.85 -8.79
N GLY A 470 5.24 -30.07 -8.48
CA GLY A 470 5.34 -28.68 -8.01
C GLY A 470 5.50 -27.65 -9.12
N THR A 471 5.52 -28.03 -10.40
CA THR A 471 5.56 -27.08 -11.52
C THR A 471 4.17 -26.53 -11.84
N VAL A 472 4.09 -25.28 -12.32
CA VAL A 472 2.82 -24.69 -12.75
C VAL A 472 2.28 -25.38 -14.01
N ASP A 473 0.98 -25.65 -14.03
CA ASP A 473 0.29 -26.25 -15.18
C ASP A 473 -0.06 -25.19 -16.22
N LYS A 474 0.94 -24.84 -17.05
CA LYS A 474 0.90 -23.71 -17.98
C LYS A 474 -0.33 -23.71 -18.88
N GLU A 475 -0.58 -24.82 -19.59
CA GLU A 475 -1.71 -24.99 -20.49
C GLU A 475 -3.06 -24.72 -19.78
N LYS A 476 -3.18 -25.16 -18.52
CA LYS A 476 -4.37 -24.97 -17.71
C LYS A 476 -4.55 -23.52 -17.28
N VAL A 477 -3.49 -22.84 -16.86
CA VAL A 477 -3.52 -21.41 -16.49
C VAL A 477 -3.80 -20.54 -17.72
N GLU A 478 -3.22 -20.85 -18.88
CA GLU A 478 -3.45 -20.15 -20.15
C GLU A 478 -4.87 -20.39 -20.69
N SER A 479 -5.50 -21.52 -20.34
CA SER A 479 -6.90 -21.83 -20.72
C SER A 479 -7.97 -21.13 -19.88
N ALA A 480 -7.61 -20.51 -18.74
CA ALA A 480 -8.57 -19.85 -17.87
C ALA A 480 -9.22 -18.64 -18.56
N GLU A 481 -10.55 -18.51 -18.47
CA GLU A 481 -11.27 -17.54 -19.30
C GLU A 481 -10.96 -16.07 -18.92
N ASN A 482 -10.69 -15.84 -17.63
CA ASN A 482 -10.54 -14.52 -17.03
C ASN A 482 -9.83 -14.58 -15.66
N LEU A 483 -9.47 -13.41 -15.12
CA LEU A 483 -8.81 -13.32 -13.81
C LEU A 483 -9.70 -13.81 -12.67
N TYR A 484 -11.02 -13.66 -12.78
CA TYR A 484 -11.94 -14.16 -11.77
C TYR A 484 -11.73 -15.66 -11.55
N GLU A 485 -11.63 -16.46 -12.62
CA GLU A 485 -11.34 -17.89 -12.51
C GLU A 485 -9.96 -18.15 -11.88
N LEU A 486 -8.92 -17.39 -12.26
CA LEU A 486 -7.54 -17.59 -11.80
C LEU A 486 -7.35 -17.33 -10.31
N ILE A 487 -7.88 -16.22 -9.78
CA ILE A 487 -7.47 -15.67 -8.47
C ILE A 487 -8.60 -15.56 -7.43
N THR A 488 -9.84 -15.97 -7.73
CA THR A 488 -10.90 -16.07 -6.71
C THR A 488 -10.90 -17.42 -6.00
N PRO A 489 -11.21 -17.46 -4.69
CA PRO A 489 -11.26 -18.69 -3.91
C PRO A 489 -12.57 -19.45 -4.09
N SER A 490 -12.60 -20.70 -3.61
CA SER A 490 -13.85 -21.37 -3.23
C SER A 490 -14.62 -20.59 -2.16
N LYS A 491 -15.93 -20.87 -2.06
CA LYS A 491 -16.79 -20.36 -0.98
C LYS A 491 -16.26 -20.73 0.40
N GLU A 492 -15.83 -21.97 0.57
CA GLU A 492 -15.32 -22.53 1.82
C GLU A 492 -14.06 -21.78 2.26
N ARG A 493 -13.12 -21.56 1.31
CA ARG A 493 -11.90 -20.78 1.56
C ARG A 493 -12.18 -19.30 1.80
N ALA A 494 -13.11 -18.67 1.06
CA ALA A 494 -13.52 -17.29 1.29
C ALA A 494 -14.05 -17.08 2.72
N LEU A 495 -14.95 -17.95 3.17
CA LEU A 495 -15.54 -17.89 4.50
C LEU A 495 -14.49 -18.15 5.59
N ALA A 496 -13.59 -19.11 5.39
CA ALA A 496 -12.47 -19.37 6.31
C ALA A 496 -11.54 -18.15 6.45
N LEU A 497 -11.14 -17.52 5.34
CA LEU A 497 -10.27 -16.32 5.33
C LEU A 497 -10.95 -15.11 5.99
N ASN A 498 -12.26 -14.94 5.78
CA ASN A 498 -13.02 -13.87 6.44
C ASN A 498 -13.08 -14.08 7.96
N LYS A 499 -13.31 -15.32 8.44
CA LYS A 499 -13.28 -15.67 9.87
C LYS A 499 -11.88 -15.48 10.47
N ALA A 500 -10.84 -15.92 9.76
CA ALA A 500 -9.44 -15.79 10.20
C ALA A 500 -9.03 -14.32 10.34
N TYR A 501 -9.42 -13.46 9.39
CA TYR A 501 -9.19 -12.02 9.51
C TYR A 501 -9.96 -11.41 10.68
N ARG A 502 -11.18 -11.89 10.95
CA ARG A 502 -11.96 -11.41 12.11
C ARG A 502 -11.28 -11.70 13.45
N THR A 503 -10.46 -12.74 13.61
CA THR A 503 -9.68 -12.90 14.86
C THR A 503 -8.69 -11.75 15.04
N ILE A 504 -8.00 -11.32 13.99
CA ILE A 504 -7.09 -10.17 14.01
C ILE A 504 -7.84 -8.88 14.41
N VAL A 505 -9.08 -8.70 13.92
CA VAL A 505 -9.97 -7.59 14.33
C VAL A 505 -10.33 -7.68 15.82
N GLU A 506 -10.71 -8.85 16.31
CA GLU A 506 -11.10 -9.07 17.72
C GLU A 506 -9.91 -8.95 18.69
N GLU A 507 -8.70 -9.30 18.25
CA GLU A 507 -7.43 -9.14 18.95
C GLU A 507 -6.88 -7.71 18.86
N GLN A 508 -7.28 -6.93 17.84
CA GLN A 508 -6.62 -5.70 17.39
C GLN A 508 -5.11 -5.90 17.12
N SER A 509 -4.73 -7.05 16.55
CA SER A 509 -3.34 -7.50 16.43
C SER A 509 -2.59 -6.98 15.20
N TYR A 510 -3.06 -5.92 14.51
CA TYR A 510 -2.51 -5.45 13.23
C TYR A 510 -1.01 -5.04 13.27
N LEU A 511 -0.48 -4.65 14.44
CA LEU A 511 0.96 -4.41 14.62
C LEU A 511 1.81 -5.67 14.37
N PHE A 512 1.21 -6.85 14.49
CA PHE A 512 1.84 -8.14 14.27
C PHE A 512 1.64 -8.67 12.84
N GLY A 513 1.06 -7.87 11.95
CA GLY A 513 0.74 -8.23 10.56
C GLY A 513 -0.77 -8.26 10.32
N ARG A 514 -1.17 -8.11 9.05
CA ARG A 514 -2.60 -8.01 8.65
C ARG A 514 -3.08 -9.23 7.86
N ASP A 515 -2.14 -10.10 7.50
CA ASP A 515 -2.34 -11.31 6.71
C ASP A 515 -3.06 -12.37 7.54
N ALA A 516 -4.27 -12.72 7.09
CA ALA A 516 -5.13 -13.70 7.75
C ALA A 516 -4.76 -15.13 7.32
N THR A 517 -3.65 -15.64 7.84
CA THR A 517 -3.26 -17.04 7.63
C THR A 517 -4.27 -17.98 8.30
N LEU A 518 -4.64 -19.07 7.61
CA LEU A 518 -5.55 -20.10 8.16
C LEU A 518 -4.80 -21.05 9.11
N VAL A 519 -3.56 -21.38 8.72
CA VAL A 519 -2.59 -22.21 9.45
C VAL A 519 -1.27 -21.44 9.50
N GLU A 520 -0.28 -21.89 10.28
CA GLU A 520 1.05 -21.26 10.30
C GLU A 520 1.72 -21.26 8.91
N ALA A 521 2.32 -20.13 8.55
CA ALA A 521 3.09 -19.99 7.31
C ALA A 521 4.40 -20.78 7.37
N SER A 522 4.60 -21.70 6.44
CA SER A 522 5.75 -22.62 6.43
C SER A 522 6.96 -22.09 5.68
N ASN A 523 6.77 -21.47 4.50
CA ASN A 523 7.87 -20.97 3.67
C ASN A 523 8.20 -19.48 3.94
N VAL A 524 8.19 -19.12 5.23
CA VAL A 524 8.63 -17.81 5.73
C VAL A 524 9.70 -18.00 6.81
N LEU A 525 10.64 -17.08 6.88
CA LEU A 525 11.73 -17.00 7.85
C LEU A 525 11.22 -16.37 9.15
N GLN A 526 11.54 -16.99 10.28
CA GLN A 526 11.41 -16.36 11.61
C GLN A 526 12.63 -15.48 11.93
N GLN A 527 13.79 -15.89 11.41
CA GLN A 527 15.08 -15.22 11.49
C GLN A 527 15.77 -15.35 10.14
N VAL A 528 16.40 -14.28 9.68
CA VAL A 528 17.34 -14.24 8.56
C VAL A 528 18.75 -14.47 9.13
N ASP A 529 19.51 -15.37 8.51
CA ASP A 529 20.87 -15.72 8.88
C ASP A 529 21.66 -16.28 7.69
N ASP A 530 22.95 -16.55 7.88
CA ASP A 530 23.86 -17.07 6.85
C ASP A 530 23.50 -18.49 6.34
N SER A 531 22.50 -19.17 6.93
CA SER A 531 22.03 -20.45 6.41
C SER A 531 21.11 -20.31 5.19
N GLN A 532 20.60 -19.10 4.93
CA GLN A 532 19.72 -18.84 3.79
C GLN A 532 20.52 -18.79 2.48
N ALA A 533 20.18 -19.70 1.56
CA ALA A 533 20.77 -19.70 0.22
C ALA A 533 20.37 -18.41 -0.53
N PRO A 534 21.32 -17.59 -1.03
CA PRO A 534 21.00 -16.44 -1.86
C PRO A 534 20.30 -16.90 -3.14
N LEU A 535 19.34 -16.10 -3.61
CA LEU A 535 18.63 -16.39 -4.84
C LEU A 535 19.61 -16.33 -6.03
N LYS A 536 19.74 -17.45 -6.75
CA LYS A 536 20.71 -17.56 -7.85
C LYS A 536 20.41 -16.56 -8.96
N ALA A 537 21.46 -16.12 -9.67
CA ALA A 537 21.36 -15.08 -10.69
C ALA A 537 20.38 -15.43 -11.82
N GLU A 538 20.27 -16.71 -12.19
CA GLU A 538 19.30 -17.18 -13.20
C GLU A 538 17.82 -17.03 -12.77
N ASN A 539 17.56 -16.93 -11.47
CA ASN A 539 16.22 -16.75 -10.89
C ASN A 539 15.95 -15.29 -10.50
N GLN A 540 16.89 -14.37 -10.74
CA GLN A 540 16.69 -12.92 -10.61
C GLN A 540 16.13 -12.37 -11.91
N HIS A 541 15.10 -11.51 -11.84
CA HIS A 541 14.32 -11.10 -12.99
C HIS A 541 14.16 -9.58 -13.08
N GLN A 542 14.45 -9.02 -14.25
CA GLN A 542 13.98 -7.67 -14.60
C GLN A 542 12.49 -7.74 -14.95
N TRP A 543 11.73 -6.75 -14.51
CA TRP A 543 10.27 -6.73 -14.64
C TRP A 543 9.72 -5.32 -14.55
N ASP A 544 8.83 -4.95 -15.47
CA ASP A 544 8.02 -3.73 -15.39
C ASP A 544 6.61 -4.08 -14.89
N MET A 545 6.14 -3.35 -13.88
CA MET A 545 4.76 -3.49 -13.36
C MET A 545 3.68 -3.13 -14.40
N GLN A 546 4.02 -2.36 -15.43
CA GLN A 546 3.12 -2.07 -16.54
C GLN A 546 2.74 -3.33 -17.31
N LEU A 547 1.50 -3.37 -17.75
CA LEU A 547 0.89 -4.47 -18.50
C LEU A 547 0.78 -4.12 -19.97
N ASP A 548 1.02 -5.10 -20.85
CA ASP A 548 0.82 -4.96 -22.29
C ASP A 548 -0.56 -5.49 -22.68
N TRP A 549 -1.55 -4.60 -22.56
CA TRP A 549 -2.94 -4.86 -22.94
C TRP A 549 -3.19 -4.84 -24.46
N VAL A 550 -2.20 -4.45 -25.27
CA VAL A 550 -2.37 -4.18 -26.71
C VAL A 550 -1.84 -5.35 -27.55
N SER A 551 -0.76 -6.01 -27.11
CA SER A 551 -0.30 -7.24 -27.77
C SER A 551 -1.22 -8.43 -27.51
N SER A 552 -1.90 -8.47 -26.36
CA SER A 552 -2.85 -9.55 -25.99
C SER A 552 -4.17 -9.58 -26.78
N ASP A 553 -4.45 -8.54 -27.56
CA ASP A 553 -5.63 -8.45 -28.44
C ASP A 553 -5.30 -8.83 -29.91
N ARG A 554 -4.12 -9.44 -30.16
CA ARG A 554 -3.67 -9.94 -31.48
C ARG A 554 -3.43 -11.45 -31.48
#